data_AF-A0A172TYY2-F1
#
_entry.id   AF-A0A172TYY2-F1
#
_cell.length_a   1.000
_cell.length_b   1.000
_cell.length_c   1.000
_cell.angle_alpha   90.00
_cell.angle_beta   90.00
_cell.angle_gamma   90.00
#
_symmetry.space_group_name_H-M   'P 1'
#
loop_
_entity.id
_entity.type
_entity.pdbx_description
1 polymer ?
#
loop_
_entity_poly.entity_id
_entity_poly.type
_entity_poly.pdbx_seq_one_letter_code
_entity_poly.pdbx_strand_id
1 'polypeptide(L)'
;MARQAGPLFITGTIDDMVFYKMGDKYYMRLKGEPTPSTKKRMSQDEHYPLLCLRKREFKEASKMVRKWYYTLPKTVRKQGLFGTLTGKAVRLLRKGVAEDEIKRLLVQEFGKVKPTVEQTIPTMTVETDNAPKLVSPPTYTPPKPKRKSKKLTTGRLSSWQVSEQGQLQKEVVKPKATVTQQDSGSSFYATQGYYSTWSFSGW
;
A
#
# COMPACT_ATOMS: atom_id res chain seq x y z
N MET A 1 2.47 -18.46 17.09
CA MET A 1 1.02 -18.26 16.81
C MET A 1 0.25 -19.09 17.81
N ALA A 2 -0.73 -18.51 18.49
CA ALA A 2 -1.48 -19.21 19.51
C ALA A 2 -2.53 -20.12 18.84
N ARG A 3 -2.72 -21.34 19.35
CA ARG A 3 -3.83 -22.21 18.94
C ARG A 3 -5.07 -21.77 19.69
N GLN A 4 -6.22 -21.71 19.02
CA GLN A 4 -7.49 -21.49 19.71
C GLN A 4 -7.80 -22.74 20.55
N ALA A 5 -8.25 -22.53 21.78
CA ALA A 5 -8.69 -23.57 22.69
C ALA A 5 -10.09 -23.22 23.19
N GLY A 6 -10.96 -24.23 23.30
CA GLY A 6 -12.34 -24.07 23.73
C GLY A 6 -13.35 -24.71 22.76
N PRO A 7 -14.65 -24.68 23.12
CA PRO A 7 -15.71 -25.26 22.31
C PRO A 7 -16.10 -24.40 21.09
N LEU A 8 -15.74 -23.11 21.10
CA LEU A 8 -16.05 -22.16 20.04
C LEU A 8 -14.80 -21.79 19.26
N PHE A 9 -14.87 -21.99 17.94
CA PHE A 9 -13.82 -21.59 17.01
C PHE A 9 -14.26 -20.38 16.21
N ILE A 10 -13.50 -19.30 16.32
CA ILE A 10 -13.81 -18.04 15.63
C ILE A 10 -12.90 -17.94 14.41
N THR A 11 -13.43 -17.38 13.32
CA THR A 11 -12.67 -16.98 12.14
C THR A 11 -13.01 -15.54 11.80
N GLY A 12 -12.01 -14.75 11.41
CA GLY A 12 -12.20 -13.33 11.11
C GLY A 12 -11.26 -12.46 11.93
N THR A 13 -11.58 -11.18 12.04
CA THR A 13 -10.80 -10.22 12.85
C THR A 13 -11.72 -9.61 13.88
N ILE A 14 -11.35 -9.70 15.15
CA ILE A 14 -12.03 -9.05 16.26
C ILE A 14 -10.97 -8.23 16.99
N ASP A 15 -11.19 -6.93 17.10
CA ASP A 15 -10.24 -5.97 17.65
C ASP A 15 -8.85 -6.08 16.96
N ASP A 16 -7.80 -6.28 17.76
CA ASP A 16 -6.43 -6.50 17.31
C ASP A 16 -6.07 -7.98 17.26
N MET A 17 -7.05 -8.87 17.15
CA MET A 17 -6.83 -10.31 17.00
C MET A 17 -7.36 -10.79 15.65
N VAL A 18 -6.52 -11.49 14.91
CA VAL A 18 -6.88 -12.15 13.65
C VAL A 18 -6.95 -13.64 13.90
N PHE A 19 -8.15 -14.18 13.74
CA PHE A 19 -8.48 -15.58 13.87
C PHE A 19 -8.57 -16.22 12.48
N TYR A 20 -7.88 -17.34 12.27
CA TYR A 20 -7.87 -18.01 10.97
C TYR A 20 -7.70 -19.51 11.15
N LYS A 21 -8.13 -20.26 10.13
CA LYS A 21 -8.05 -21.71 10.06
C LYS A 21 -6.92 -22.10 9.10
N MET A 22 -6.06 -23.05 9.50
CA MET A 22 -5.10 -23.70 8.59
C MET A 22 -5.24 -25.21 8.72
N GLY A 23 -5.71 -25.86 7.65
CA GLY A 23 -6.16 -27.26 7.71
C GLY A 23 -7.31 -27.40 8.71
N ASP A 24 -7.25 -28.41 9.58
CA ASP A 24 -8.27 -28.66 10.60
C ASP A 24 -8.00 -27.95 11.94
N LYS A 25 -7.01 -27.05 11.98
CA LYS A 25 -6.58 -26.36 13.19
C LYS A 25 -6.91 -24.88 13.12
N TYR A 26 -7.39 -24.34 14.24
CA TYR A 26 -7.72 -22.93 14.42
C TYR A 26 -6.61 -22.21 15.16
N TYR A 27 -6.23 -21.06 14.64
CA TYR A 27 -5.14 -20.25 15.16
C TYR A 27 -5.62 -18.82 15.40
N MET A 28 -4.86 -18.14 16.25
CA MET A 28 -5.00 -16.72 16.51
C MET A 28 -3.62 -16.07 16.42
N ARG A 29 -3.60 -14.89 15.81
CA ARG A 29 -2.46 -13.97 15.90
C ARG A 29 -2.97 -12.62 16.39
N LEU A 30 -2.18 -11.98 17.24
CA LEU A 30 -2.34 -10.56 17.46
C LEU A 30 -1.96 -9.86 16.15
N LYS A 31 -2.86 -9.01 15.66
CA LYS A 31 -2.55 -7.91 14.76
C LYS A 31 -1.71 -6.94 15.57
N GLY A 32 -0.42 -7.25 15.75
CA GLY A 32 0.50 -6.32 16.38
C GLY A 32 0.33 -4.97 15.70
N GLU A 33 0.15 -3.90 16.49
CA GLU A 33 -0.08 -2.58 15.93
C GLU A 33 0.97 -2.34 14.84
N PRO A 34 0.55 -2.11 13.58
CA PRO A 34 1.47 -1.76 12.53
C PRO A 34 1.81 -0.28 12.72
N THR A 35 2.39 0.09 13.85
CA THR A 35 3.01 1.39 13.99
C THR A 35 4.13 1.42 12.95
N PRO A 36 4.22 2.44 12.07
CA PRO A 36 5.35 2.58 11.14
C PRO A 36 6.72 2.53 11.85
N SER A 37 6.72 2.85 13.15
CA SER A 37 7.79 2.63 14.12
C SER A 37 8.25 1.17 14.18
N THR A 38 7.35 0.20 14.29
CA THR A 38 7.66 -1.23 14.49
C THR A 38 8.49 -1.80 13.34
N LYS A 39 8.14 -1.50 12.08
CA LYS A 39 8.92 -1.98 10.91
C LYS A 39 10.33 -1.36 10.85
N LYS A 40 10.45 -0.06 11.19
CA LYS A 40 11.76 0.62 11.24
C LYS A 40 12.60 0.08 12.40
N ARG A 41 11.99 -0.10 13.57
CA ARG A 41 12.58 -0.68 14.77
C ARG A 41 13.06 -2.10 14.51
N MET A 42 12.21 -3.01 14.05
CA MET A 42 12.58 -4.40 13.73
C MET A 42 13.80 -4.50 12.81
N SER A 43 13.94 -3.54 11.89
CA SER A 43 15.05 -3.51 10.94
C SER A 43 16.36 -2.97 11.52
N GLN A 44 16.34 -2.33 12.68
CA GLN A 44 17.49 -1.79 13.40
C GLN A 44 17.77 -2.57 14.69
N ASP A 45 16.78 -3.32 15.15
CA ASP A 45 16.77 -4.06 16.39
C ASP A 45 17.68 -5.29 16.28
N GLU A 46 18.51 -5.48 17.29
CA GLU A 46 19.44 -6.60 17.42
C GLU A 46 18.70 -7.92 17.61
N HIS A 47 17.46 -7.88 18.09
CA HIS A 47 16.61 -9.07 18.19
C HIS A 47 16.31 -9.75 16.85
N TYR A 48 16.49 -9.06 15.71
CA TYR A 48 16.25 -9.60 14.37
C TYR A 48 17.53 -9.58 13.50
N PRO A 49 18.59 -10.32 13.87
CA PRO A 49 19.89 -10.22 13.22
C PRO A 49 19.83 -10.56 11.72
N LEU A 50 19.05 -11.59 11.35
CA LEU A 50 18.85 -11.98 9.96
C LEU A 50 18.16 -10.91 9.12
N LEU A 51 17.21 -10.17 9.69
CA LEU A 51 16.51 -9.09 8.98
C LEU A 51 17.48 -7.93 8.71
N CYS A 52 18.29 -7.60 9.72
CA CYS A 52 19.34 -6.60 9.62
C CYS A 52 20.37 -6.96 8.55
N LEU A 53 20.88 -8.19 8.56
CA LEU A 53 21.81 -8.69 7.54
C LEU A 53 21.22 -8.61 6.13
N ARG A 54 20.02 -9.16 5.92
CA ARG A 54 19.34 -9.14 4.61
C ARG A 54 19.12 -7.71 4.09
N LYS A 55 18.85 -6.76 4.98
CA LYS A 55 18.71 -5.35 4.60
C LYS A 55 20.05 -4.72 4.21
N ARG A 56 21.14 -5.06 4.91
CA ARG A 56 22.50 -4.59 4.56
C ARG A 56 22.89 -5.11 3.17
N GLU A 57 22.73 -6.41 2.93
CA GLU A 57 22.94 -7.04 1.61
C GLU A 57 22.12 -6.34 0.51
N PHE A 58 20.84 -6.10 0.76
CA PHE A 58 19.96 -5.44 -0.20
C PHE A 58 20.39 -4.00 -0.47
N LYS A 59 20.85 -3.28 0.56
CA LYS A 59 21.34 -1.90 0.45
C LYS A 59 22.64 -1.85 -0.38
N GLU A 60 23.55 -2.80 -0.18
CA GLU A 60 24.80 -2.91 -0.94
C GLU A 60 24.52 -3.23 -2.41
N ALA A 61 23.72 -4.26 -2.68
CA ALA A 61 23.29 -4.59 -4.03
C ALA A 61 22.61 -3.42 -4.74
N SER A 62 21.72 -2.70 -4.04
CA SER A 62 21.03 -1.53 -4.59
C SER A 62 22.00 -0.41 -4.96
N LYS A 63 23.00 -0.14 -4.12
CA LYS A 63 24.07 0.83 -4.43
C LYS A 63 24.87 0.42 -5.66
N MET A 64 25.26 -0.85 -5.75
CA MET A 64 26.00 -1.38 -6.89
C MET A 64 25.20 -1.23 -8.19
N VAL A 65 23.96 -1.71 -8.21
CA VAL A 65 23.07 -1.63 -9.39
C VAL A 65 22.87 -0.18 -9.80
N ARG A 66 22.69 0.74 -8.85
CA ARG A 66 22.49 2.17 -9.15
C ARG A 66 23.65 2.80 -9.91
N LYS A 67 24.91 2.36 -9.67
CA LYS A 67 26.10 2.91 -10.36
C LYS A 67 26.02 2.74 -11.88
N TRP A 68 25.52 1.60 -12.36
CA TRP A 68 25.47 1.29 -13.79
C TRP A 68 24.05 1.24 -14.37
N TYR A 69 23.00 1.27 -13.54
CA TYR A 69 21.62 1.30 -14.03
C TYR A 69 21.35 2.49 -14.97
N TYR A 70 21.97 3.64 -14.70
CA TYR A 70 21.82 4.85 -15.53
C TYR A 70 22.63 4.82 -16.82
N THR A 71 23.60 3.91 -16.97
CA THR A 71 24.31 3.70 -18.24
C THR A 71 23.44 2.94 -19.24
N LEU A 72 22.35 2.30 -18.79
CA LEU A 72 21.40 1.65 -19.66
C LEU A 72 20.54 2.67 -20.44
N PRO A 73 20.19 2.37 -21.70
CA PRO A 73 19.33 3.24 -22.50
C PRO A 73 17.95 3.41 -21.85
N LYS A 74 17.34 4.58 -22.03
CA LYS A 74 16.04 4.92 -21.42
C LYS A 74 14.93 3.97 -21.88
N THR A 75 15.02 3.43 -23.09
CA THR A 75 14.08 2.47 -23.68
C THR A 75 13.93 1.19 -22.84
N VAL A 76 15.00 0.79 -22.14
CA VAL A 76 15.04 -0.43 -21.34
C VAL A 76 14.65 -0.16 -19.89
N ARG A 77 14.77 1.08 -19.42
CA ARG A 77 14.49 1.50 -18.03
C ARG A 77 13.00 1.56 -17.72
N LYS A 78 12.35 0.40 -17.71
CA LYS A 78 10.95 0.23 -17.32
C LYS A 78 10.77 0.27 -15.80
N GLN A 79 9.60 0.67 -15.35
CA GLN A 79 9.21 0.60 -13.94
C GLN A 79 9.32 -0.86 -13.46
N GLY A 80 10.05 -1.08 -12.37
CA GLY A 80 10.28 -2.42 -11.82
C GLY A 80 11.59 -3.09 -12.25
N LEU A 81 12.21 -2.70 -13.37
CA LEU A 81 13.48 -3.30 -13.82
C LEU A 81 14.56 -3.18 -12.74
N PHE A 82 14.71 -1.99 -12.15
CA PHE A 82 15.65 -1.75 -11.06
C PHE A 82 15.46 -2.73 -9.88
N GLY A 83 14.21 -3.01 -9.51
CA GLY A 83 13.89 -3.96 -8.44
C GLY A 83 14.29 -5.38 -8.80
N THR A 84 14.03 -5.80 -10.04
CA THR A 84 14.42 -7.14 -10.52
C THR A 84 15.95 -7.32 -10.58
N LEU A 85 16.68 -6.30 -11.05
CA LEU A 85 18.14 -6.28 -11.07
C LEU A 85 18.72 -6.37 -9.66
N THR A 86 18.20 -5.55 -8.74
CA THR A 86 18.63 -5.56 -7.34
C THR A 86 18.36 -6.92 -6.70
N GLY A 87 17.19 -7.52 -6.95
CA GLY A 87 16.85 -8.85 -6.43
C GLY A 87 17.78 -9.95 -6.93
N LYS A 88 18.16 -9.93 -8.22
CA LYS A 88 19.14 -10.87 -8.78
C LYS A 88 20.54 -10.63 -8.23
N ALA A 89 20.97 -9.38 -8.13
CA ALA A 89 22.27 -9.00 -7.57
C ALA A 89 22.42 -9.50 -6.12
N VAL A 90 21.39 -9.34 -5.27
CA VAL A 90 21.41 -9.89 -3.89
C VAL A 90 21.59 -11.41 -3.89
N ARG A 91 20.92 -12.14 -4.78
CA ARG A 91 21.07 -13.60 -4.86
C ARG A 91 22.49 -14.00 -5.28
N LEU A 92 23.14 -13.23 -6.15
CA LEU A 92 24.52 -13.49 -6.57
C LEU A 92 25.53 -13.11 -5.48
N LEU A 93 25.33 -12.00 -4.77
CA LEU A 93 26.17 -11.63 -3.62
C LEU A 93 26.14 -12.70 -2.53
N ARG A 94 24.96 -13.30 -2.25
CA ARG A 94 24.86 -14.43 -1.31
C ARG A 94 25.61 -15.68 -1.74
N LYS A 95 25.87 -15.84 -3.04
CA LYS A 95 26.69 -16.93 -3.58
C LYS A 95 28.19 -16.59 -3.53
N GLY A 96 28.57 -15.40 -3.07
CA GLY A 96 29.97 -14.95 -3.00
C GLY A 96 30.55 -14.47 -4.33
N VAL A 97 29.71 -14.15 -5.31
CA VAL A 97 30.16 -13.68 -6.63
C VAL A 97 30.65 -12.23 -6.53
N ALA A 98 31.78 -11.92 -7.18
CA ALA A 98 32.37 -10.59 -7.18
C ALA A 98 31.50 -9.55 -7.91
N GLU A 99 31.61 -8.28 -7.51
CA GLU A 99 30.78 -7.20 -8.04
C GLU A 99 30.83 -7.06 -9.57
N ASP A 100 32.03 -7.22 -10.16
CA ASP A 100 32.26 -7.08 -11.59
C ASP A 100 31.62 -8.21 -12.40
N GLU A 101 31.66 -9.43 -11.87
CA GLU A 101 31.02 -10.59 -12.48
C GLU A 101 29.50 -10.46 -12.45
N ILE A 102 28.95 -9.97 -11.34
CA ILE A 102 27.52 -9.68 -11.23
C ILE A 102 27.09 -8.68 -12.31
N LYS A 103 27.88 -7.61 -12.51
CA LYS A 103 27.61 -6.63 -13.56
C LYS A 103 27.62 -7.28 -14.94
N ARG A 104 28.64 -8.09 -15.26
CA ARG A 104 28.73 -8.79 -16.56
C ARG A 104 27.54 -9.69 -16.81
N LEU A 105 27.17 -10.52 -15.82
CA LEU A 105 26.03 -11.44 -15.92
C LEU A 105 24.71 -10.70 -16.12
N LEU A 106 24.46 -9.65 -15.35
CA LEU A 106 23.23 -8.87 -15.46
C LEU A 106 23.17 -8.08 -16.77
N VAL A 107 24.27 -7.48 -17.22
CA VAL A 107 24.31 -6.79 -18.52
C VAL A 107 24.14 -7.79 -19.65
N GLN A 108 24.66 -9.02 -19.55
CA GLN A 108 24.43 -10.06 -20.56
C GLN A 108 22.96 -10.51 -20.61
N GLU A 109 22.32 -10.69 -19.47
CA GLU A 109 20.91 -11.11 -19.40
C GLU A 109 19.96 -10.02 -19.92
N PHE A 110 20.20 -8.76 -19.56
CA PHE A 110 19.31 -7.64 -19.87
C PHE A 110 19.76 -6.80 -21.08
N GLY A 111 20.99 -7.03 -21.56
CA GLY A 111 21.56 -6.44 -22.77
C GLY A 111 21.17 -7.18 -24.05
N LYS A 112 20.44 -8.30 -23.97
CA LYS A 112 19.69 -8.90 -25.11
C LYS A 112 18.48 -8.05 -25.52
N VAL A 113 18.60 -6.74 -25.41
CA VAL A 113 17.72 -5.82 -26.11
C VAL A 113 18.25 -5.88 -27.53
N LYS A 114 17.53 -6.60 -28.40
CA LYS A 114 17.73 -6.51 -29.84
C LYS A 114 17.95 -5.02 -30.14
N PRO A 115 19.04 -4.62 -30.82
CA PRO A 115 19.02 -3.34 -31.47
C PRO A 115 17.81 -3.43 -32.41
N THR A 116 16.71 -2.78 -32.04
CA THR A 116 15.70 -2.43 -33.04
C THR A 116 16.45 -1.47 -33.94
N VAL A 117 16.96 -2.04 -35.02
CA VAL A 117 17.55 -1.34 -36.14
C VAL A 117 16.45 -0.45 -36.68
N GLU A 118 16.38 0.78 -36.20
CA GLU A 118 15.76 1.88 -36.93
C GLU A 118 16.80 2.35 -37.97
N GLN A 119 16.94 1.55 -39.04
CA GLN A 119 17.21 2.09 -40.37
C GLN A 119 15.87 2.69 -40.85
N THR A 120 15.76 3.86 -41.47
CA THR A 120 16.72 4.69 -42.19
C THR A 120 16.08 6.07 -42.36
N ILE A 121 16.91 7.10 -42.36
CA ILE A 121 16.65 8.51 -42.67
C ILE A 121 16.03 8.64 -44.08
N PRO A 122 15.16 9.63 -44.35
CA PRO A 122 15.51 10.52 -45.46
C PRO A 122 15.73 11.96 -45.01
N THR A 123 16.88 12.45 -45.46
CA THR A 123 17.37 13.82 -45.50
C THR A 123 16.29 14.75 -46.02
N MET A 124 15.91 15.75 -45.21
CA MET A 124 15.43 17.02 -45.75
C MET A 124 16.38 18.12 -45.28
N THR A 125 17.16 18.61 -46.24
CA THR A 125 17.80 19.92 -46.24
C THR A 125 16.74 21.01 -46.15
N VAL A 126 16.78 21.86 -45.12
CA VAL A 126 16.36 23.27 -45.21
C VAL A 126 17.23 24.12 -44.28
N GLU A 127 18.14 24.83 -44.94
CA GLU A 127 18.49 26.25 -44.81
C GLU A 127 18.43 26.97 -43.45
N THR A 128 19.57 27.59 -43.18
CA THR A 128 19.92 28.66 -42.25
C THR A 128 18.87 29.79 -42.21
N ASP A 129 18.46 30.20 -41.00
CA ASP A 129 18.32 31.62 -40.69
C ASP A 129 18.47 31.88 -39.19
N ASN A 130 19.40 32.78 -38.88
CA ASN A 130 19.78 33.23 -37.55
C ASN A 130 18.74 34.19 -36.98
N ALA A 131 18.21 33.91 -35.79
CA ALA A 131 17.63 34.93 -34.92
C ALA A 131 17.77 34.53 -33.43
N PRO A 132 18.38 35.36 -32.56
CA PRO A 132 18.58 35.04 -31.16
C PRO A 132 17.27 35.17 -30.38
N LYS A 133 16.75 34.05 -29.85
CA LYS A 133 15.63 34.05 -28.90
C LYS A 133 16.14 34.17 -27.47
N LEU A 134 15.66 35.21 -26.79
CA LEU A 134 15.83 35.50 -25.37
C LEU A 134 15.60 34.27 -24.48
N VAL A 135 16.58 34.00 -23.63
CA VAL A 135 16.46 33.09 -22.48
C VAL A 135 15.61 33.77 -21.41
N SER A 136 14.42 33.24 -21.14
CA SER A 136 13.64 33.61 -19.95
C SER A 136 14.06 32.74 -18.77
N PRO A 137 14.18 33.30 -17.55
CA PRO A 137 14.61 32.56 -16.38
C PRO A 137 13.53 31.62 -15.83
N PRO A 138 13.92 30.52 -15.16
CA PRO A 138 12.99 29.54 -14.61
C PRO A 138 12.16 30.12 -13.45
N THR A 139 10.85 30.06 -13.59
CA THR A 139 9.90 30.47 -12.54
C THR A 139 9.93 29.47 -11.38
N TYR A 140 10.37 29.93 -10.21
CA TYR A 140 10.33 29.18 -8.96
C TYR A 140 8.90 29.08 -8.44
N THR A 141 8.31 27.88 -8.47
CA THR A 141 7.07 27.58 -7.74
C THR A 141 7.38 27.18 -6.30
N PRO A 142 6.83 27.88 -5.29
CA PRO A 142 7.06 27.53 -3.89
C PRO A 142 6.38 26.20 -3.48
N PRO A 143 6.93 25.50 -2.48
CA PRO A 143 6.42 24.21 -2.02
C PRO A 143 5.06 24.34 -1.30
N LYS A 144 4.12 23.47 -1.67
CA LYS A 144 2.76 23.37 -1.09
C LYS A 144 2.81 23.12 0.43
N PRO A 145 1.96 23.78 1.23
CA PRO A 145 1.89 23.56 2.67
C PRO A 145 1.36 22.16 3.02
N LYS A 146 1.99 21.55 4.03
CA LYS A 146 1.66 20.22 4.55
C LYS A 146 0.23 20.19 5.10
N ARG A 147 -0.60 19.29 4.58
CA ARG A 147 -1.95 18.98 5.09
C ARG A 147 -1.84 18.57 6.57
N LYS A 148 -2.52 19.33 7.45
CA LYS A 148 -2.69 18.97 8.87
C LYS A 148 -3.46 17.65 8.97
N SER A 149 -2.89 16.67 9.66
CA SER A 149 -3.54 15.40 9.97
C SER A 149 -4.78 15.64 10.85
N LYS A 150 -5.92 15.06 10.46
CA LYS A 150 -7.14 15.06 11.28
C LYS A 150 -6.85 14.35 12.60
N LYS A 151 -7.13 15.02 13.73
CA LYS A 151 -7.05 14.42 15.06
C LYS A 151 -8.05 13.26 15.15
N LEU A 152 -7.57 12.12 15.62
CA LEU A 152 -8.37 10.91 15.86
C LEU A 152 -9.35 11.20 17.01
N THR A 153 -10.65 11.14 16.75
CA THR A 153 -11.69 11.34 17.76
C THR A 153 -11.86 10.05 18.56
N THR A 154 -11.34 10.01 19.79
CA THR A 154 -11.37 8.88 20.73
C THR A 154 -12.72 8.69 21.44
N GLY A 155 -13.84 9.00 20.79
CA GLY A 155 -15.16 9.09 21.44
C GLY A 155 -16.25 8.18 20.88
N ARG A 156 -15.94 7.06 20.24
CA ARG A 156 -16.95 6.28 19.46
C ARG A 156 -17.42 4.96 20.07
N LEU A 157 -17.04 4.65 21.32
CA LEU A 157 -17.35 3.38 21.98
C LEU A 157 -18.17 3.49 23.28
N SER A 158 -18.39 4.70 23.83
CA SER A 158 -19.18 4.89 25.05
C SER A 158 -20.69 4.73 24.87
N SER A 159 -21.17 4.51 23.63
CA SER A 159 -22.60 4.42 23.29
C SER A 159 -23.03 3.02 22.83
N TRP A 160 -22.27 1.98 23.17
CA TRP A 160 -22.65 0.59 22.85
C TRP A 160 -23.17 -0.09 24.11
N GLN A 161 -24.40 -0.61 24.04
CA GLN A 161 -24.99 -1.44 25.08
C GLN A 161 -25.10 -2.89 24.55
N VAL A 162 -24.91 -3.86 25.45
CA VAL A 162 -25.02 -5.29 25.15
C VAL A 162 -26.44 -5.72 25.48
N SER A 163 -27.12 -6.37 24.54
CA SER A 163 -28.46 -6.92 24.81
C SER A 163 -28.37 -8.10 25.78
N GLU A 164 -29.47 -8.41 26.48
CA GLU A 164 -29.55 -9.57 27.39
C GLU A 164 -29.26 -10.92 26.70
N GLN A 165 -29.32 -10.97 25.37
CA GLN A 165 -28.99 -12.14 24.56
C GLN A 165 -27.52 -12.15 24.07
N GLY A 166 -26.67 -11.24 24.56
CA GLY A 166 -25.24 -11.20 24.26
C GLY A 166 -24.87 -10.62 22.89
N GLN A 167 -25.79 -9.93 22.21
CA GLN A 167 -25.52 -9.31 20.90
C GLN A 167 -25.28 -7.80 21.06
N LEU A 168 -24.20 -7.28 20.47
CA LEU A 168 -23.94 -5.83 20.42
C LEU A 168 -24.93 -5.14 19.47
N GLN A 169 -25.73 -4.23 20.01
CA GLN A 169 -26.60 -3.37 19.21
C GLN A 169 -26.06 -1.93 19.22
N LYS A 170 -26.01 -1.32 18.03
CA LYS A 170 -25.71 0.11 17.87
C LYS A 170 -26.97 0.89 18.23
N GLU A 171 -26.85 1.91 19.08
CA GLU A 171 -27.98 2.78 19.47
C GLU A 171 -28.85 3.15 18.26
N VAL A 172 -30.08 2.64 18.24
CA VAL A 172 -31.15 3.21 17.43
C VAL A 172 -31.51 4.53 18.09
N VAL A 173 -31.19 5.63 17.40
CA VAL A 173 -31.52 7.00 17.80
C VAL A 173 -33.00 7.04 18.20
N LYS A 174 -33.27 7.23 19.49
CA LYS A 174 -34.63 7.49 19.98
C LYS A 174 -35.14 8.74 19.24
N PRO A 175 -36.30 8.69 18.54
CA PRO A 175 -36.86 9.89 17.95
C PRO A 175 -37.14 10.89 19.06
N LYS A 176 -36.62 12.10 18.88
CA LYS A 176 -36.80 13.24 19.77
C LYS A 176 -38.29 13.55 19.82
N ALA A 177 -38.90 13.45 21.00
CA ALA A 177 -40.29 13.84 21.21
C ALA A 177 -40.42 15.35 20.96
N THR A 178 -40.94 15.71 19.78
CA THR A 178 -41.40 17.05 19.46
C THR A 178 -42.75 17.21 20.13
N VAL A 179 -42.81 17.97 21.23
CA VAL A 179 -44.07 18.44 21.79
C VAL A 179 -44.57 19.56 20.87
N THR A 180 -45.42 19.19 19.91
CA THR A 180 -46.19 20.13 19.10
C THR A 180 -47.56 20.25 19.78
N GLN A 181 -47.89 21.44 20.29
CA GLN A 181 -49.24 21.74 20.74
C GLN A 181 -50.21 21.63 19.57
N GLN A 182 -51.37 21.06 19.90
CA GLN A 182 -52.44 20.67 19.00
C GLN A 182 -53.17 21.91 18.49
N ASP A 183 -53.25 22.05 17.17
CA ASP A 183 -54.39 22.69 16.52
C ASP A 183 -55.11 21.65 15.67
N SER A 184 -56.43 21.69 15.78
CA SER A 184 -57.44 20.76 15.28
C SER A 184 -57.32 20.43 13.78
N GLY A 185 -57.45 19.16 13.43
CA GLY A 185 -57.65 18.77 12.04
C GLY A 185 -57.62 17.27 11.80
N SER A 186 -58.78 16.64 11.85
CA SER A 186 -59.04 15.29 11.34
C SER A 186 -58.49 15.11 9.92
N SER A 187 -57.58 14.14 9.72
CA SER A 187 -57.31 13.57 8.40
C SER A 187 -56.60 12.22 8.55
N PHE A 188 -57.37 11.15 8.40
CA PHE A 188 -56.88 9.81 8.07
C PHE A 188 -56.16 9.86 6.72
N TYR A 189 -54.96 9.28 6.60
CA TYR A 189 -54.59 8.30 5.56
C TYR A 189 -53.20 7.73 5.83
N ALA A 190 -53.10 6.42 5.58
CA ALA A 190 -52.01 5.53 5.94
C ALA A 190 -50.75 5.73 5.10
N THR A 191 -49.62 5.53 5.78
CA THR A 191 -48.27 5.35 5.26
C THR A 191 -48.15 4.03 4.47
N GLN A 192 -47.89 4.11 3.17
CA GLN A 192 -47.21 3.04 2.43
C GLN A 192 -45.84 3.57 1.99
N GLY A 193 -44.77 2.93 2.45
CA GLY A 193 -43.44 3.21 1.93
C GLY A 193 -42.33 2.46 2.65
N TYR A 194 -41.60 1.66 1.85
CA TYR A 194 -40.27 1.11 2.08
C TYR A 194 -40.14 -0.28 2.73
N TYR A 195 -40.19 -1.31 1.89
CA TYR A 195 -39.25 -2.43 1.97
C TYR A 195 -38.22 -2.29 0.84
N SER A 196 -36.96 -2.05 1.20
CA SER A 196 -35.80 -2.23 0.34
C SER A 196 -34.93 -3.29 0.99
N THR A 197 -35.18 -4.55 0.68
CA THR A 197 -34.28 -5.67 0.97
C THR A 197 -33.18 -5.69 -0.09
N TRP A 198 -31.96 -5.32 0.27
CA TRP A 198 -30.78 -5.62 -0.54
C TRP A 198 -30.19 -6.96 -0.10
N SER A 199 -30.47 -8.00 -0.88
CA SER A 199 -29.77 -9.28 -0.84
C SER A 199 -28.44 -9.13 -1.58
N PHE A 200 -27.32 -9.27 -0.86
CA PHE A 200 -25.99 -9.41 -1.48
C PHE A 200 -25.64 -10.90 -1.54
N SER A 201 -25.96 -11.52 -2.67
CA SER A 201 -25.48 -12.84 -3.08
C SER A 201 -24.34 -12.65 -4.09
N GLY A 202 -23.19 -13.28 -3.85
CA GLY A 202 -22.11 -13.38 -4.83
C GLY A 202 -20.73 -13.23 -4.21
N TRP A 203 -19.76 -14.12 -4.40
CA TRP A 203 -19.63 -15.44 -5.06
C TRP A 203 -18.33 -16.05 -4.49
#